data_AF-A0A943U4I3-F1
#
_entry.id   AF-A0A943U4I3-F1
#
_cell.length_a   1.000
_cell.length_b   1.000
_cell.length_c   1.000
_cell.angle_alpha   90.00
_cell.angle_beta   90.00
_cell.angle_gamma   90.00
#
_symmetry.space_group_name_H-M   'P 1'
#
loop_
_entity.id
_entity.type
_entity.pdbx_description
1 polymer ?
#
loop_
_entity_poly.entity_id
_entity_poly.type
_entity_poly.pdbx_seq_one_letter_code
_entity_poly.pdbx_strand_id
1 'polypeptide(L)'
;MSDLTKTIKLRIHVSPEQELLFRQMTEQYRQACNFVSQYIFDKQFNLAYQSLNKELYSDLRDQFGLKSQLAQSSIKTTMARYKTVKRQLFQKPYKYKDQDGSWKYITKTLEWLWKPLFFKRPQADLVRNRDYSFVDHGQSLSINTLGKRTRCTFEGKHFAEYLDGSWNLGTAKLVELKGLWYLHIPVTKAVEGFQKESVRHVVGIDRGLRFLTVSYDEQGKTEFVSGRKIAAKRHKFLKIRQQLQSKGTKSAKRRLKALSGRENRWMSDVNHRISKTLVTK
;
A
#
# COMPACT_ATOMS: atom_id res chain seq x y z
N MET A 1 1.19 -26.55 -1.21
CA MET A 1 2.01 -25.38 -1.56
C MET A 1 1.23 -24.13 -1.22
N SER A 2 1.88 -23.14 -0.61
CA SER A 2 1.26 -21.83 -0.33
C SER A 2 1.96 -20.75 -1.17
N ASP A 3 1.23 -19.71 -1.54
CA ASP A 3 1.79 -18.61 -2.31
C ASP A 3 2.38 -17.55 -1.38
N LEU A 4 3.70 -17.40 -1.41
CA LEU A 4 4.36 -16.28 -0.76
C LEU A 4 4.31 -15.07 -1.70
N THR A 5 3.55 -14.04 -1.32
CA THR A 5 3.50 -12.77 -2.05
C THR A 5 4.19 -11.66 -1.27
N LYS A 6 5.16 -11.00 -1.89
CA LYS A 6 5.82 -9.78 -1.40
C LYS A 6 5.57 -8.63 -2.38
N THR A 7 5.80 -7.39 -1.96
CA THR A 7 5.77 -6.23 -2.88
C THR A 7 7.13 -5.56 -2.87
N ILE A 8 7.85 -5.63 -3.99
CA ILE A 8 9.08 -4.89 -4.20
C ILE A 8 8.76 -3.45 -4.57
N LYS A 9 9.57 -2.50 -4.11
CA LYS A 9 9.39 -1.07 -4.37
C LYS A 9 10.59 -0.57 -5.16
N LEU A 10 10.54 -0.78 -6.47
CA LEU A 10 11.64 -0.39 -7.34
C LEU A 10 11.63 1.12 -7.52
N ARG A 11 12.71 1.79 -7.11
CA ARG A 11 12.93 3.19 -7.46
C ARG A 11 13.35 3.24 -8.92
N ILE A 12 12.65 4.04 -9.71
CA ILE A 12 12.98 4.27 -11.12
C ILE A 12 13.62 5.65 -11.29
N HIS A 13 14.61 5.72 -12.15
CA HIS A 13 15.28 6.97 -12.52
C HIS A 13 14.58 7.54 -13.74
N VAL A 14 14.05 8.75 -13.61
CA VAL A 14 13.26 9.41 -14.64
C VAL A 14 13.93 10.73 -15.03
N SER A 15 13.95 11.02 -16.32
CA SER A 15 14.28 12.36 -16.82
C SER A 15 13.12 13.33 -16.53
N PRO A 16 13.36 14.66 -16.59
CA PRO A 16 12.29 15.66 -16.44
C PRO A 16 11.13 15.47 -17.43
N GLU A 17 11.41 15.06 -18.66
CA GLU A 17 10.40 14.74 -19.66
C GLU A 17 9.56 13.51 -19.26
N GLN A 18 10.21 12.44 -18.82
CA GLN A 18 9.53 11.23 -18.36
C GLN A 18 8.66 11.49 -17.12
N GLU A 19 9.15 12.33 -16.21
CA GLU A 19 8.37 12.77 -15.06
C GLU A 19 7.06 13.45 -15.50
N LEU A 20 7.11 14.35 -16.49
CA LEU A 20 5.91 15.00 -17.02
C LEU A 20 4.93 13.96 -17.59
N LEU A 21 5.43 13.02 -18.40
CA LEU A 21 4.60 11.95 -18.98
C LEU A 21 3.94 11.08 -17.89
N PHE A 22 4.67 10.74 -16.83
CA PHE A 22 4.13 9.95 -15.73
C PHE A 22 3.16 10.74 -14.86
N ARG A 23 3.41 12.03 -14.59
CA ARG A 23 2.45 12.91 -13.89
C ARG A 23 1.14 13.00 -14.67
N GLN A 24 1.21 13.25 -15.97
CA GLN A 24 0.03 13.32 -16.84
C GLN A 24 -0.74 12.00 -16.86
N MET A 25 -0.07 10.88 -17.10
CA MET A 25 -0.71 9.57 -17.14
C MET A 25 -1.38 9.22 -15.79
N THR A 26 -0.67 9.39 -14.68
CA THR A 26 -1.19 9.04 -13.35
C THR A 26 -2.33 9.95 -12.90
N GLU A 27 -2.34 11.21 -13.35
CA GLU A 27 -3.44 12.14 -13.12
C GLU A 27 -4.67 11.77 -13.94
N GLN A 28 -4.52 11.52 -15.25
CA GLN A 28 -5.63 11.08 -16.11
C GLN A 28 -6.23 9.76 -15.62
N TYR A 29 -5.38 8.81 -15.23
CA TYR A 29 -5.84 7.55 -14.63
C TYR A 29 -6.61 7.75 -13.33
N ARG A 30 -6.18 8.70 -12.48
CA ARG A 30 -6.88 9.05 -11.24
C ARG A 30 -8.24 9.69 -11.53
N GLN A 31 -8.31 10.60 -12.49
CA GLN A 31 -9.56 11.24 -12.92
C GLN A 31 -10.54 10.21 -13.50
N ALA A 32 -10.06 9.31 -14.35
CA ALA A 32 -10.83 8.18 -14.86
C ALA A 32 -11.38 7.28 -13.72
N CYS A 33 -10.58 6.96 -12.70
CA CYS A 33 -11.08 6.21 -11.53
C CYS A 33 -12.20 6.96 -10.80
N ASN A 34 -12.10 8.28 -10.68
CA ASN A 34 -13.15 9.10 -10.05
C ASN A 34 -14.42 9.14 -10.91
N PHE A 35 -14.29 9.23 -12.24
CA PHE A 35 -15.41 9.17 -13.17
C PHE A 35 -16.14 7.83 -13.07
N VAL A 36 -15.42 6.70 -13.13
CA VAL A 36 -16.01 5.37 -12.91
C VAL A 36 -16.66 5.27 -11.53
N SER A 37 -16.03 5.86 -10.51
CA SER A 37 -16.58 5.83 -9.15
C SER A 37 -17.89 6.61 -9.05
N GLN A 38 -18.00 7.75 -9.72
CA GLN A 38 -19.23 8.53 -9.78
C GLN A 38 -20.33 7.70 -10.47
N TYR A 39 -20.03 7.10 -11.62
CA TYR A 39 -20.98 6.24 -12.33
C TYR A 39 -21.49 5.06 -11.47
N ILE A 40 -20.59 4.35 -10.78
CA ILE A 40 -20.96 3.26 -9.87
C ILE A 40 -21.90 3.76 -8.76
N PHE A 41 -21.63 4.95 -8.21
CA PHE A 41 -22.46 5.55 -7.17
C PHE A 41 -23.85 5.90 -7.68
N ASP A 42 -23.94 6.52 -8.86
CA ASP A 42 -25.21 6.97 -9.44
C ASP A 42 -26.06 5.80 -9.97
N LYS A 43 -25.44 4.69 -10.36
CA LYS A 43 -26.10 3.48 -10.88
C LYS A 43 -26.20 2.36 -9.83
N GLN A 44 -26.54 2.72 -8.59
CA GLN A 44 -26.88 1.79 -7.51
C GLN A 44 -25.80 0.73 -7.23
N PHE A 45 -24.52 1.13 -7.29
CA PHE A 45 -23.39 0.28 -6.96
C PHE A 45 -23.27 -1.01 -7.80
N ASN A 46 -23.60 -0.96 -9.09
CA ASN A 46 -23.32 -2.06 -10.00
C ASN A 46 -21.79 -2.31 -10.11
N LEU A 47 -21.34 -3.47 -9.63
CA LEU A 47 -19.94 -3.90 -9.66
C LEU A 47 -19.69 -5.04 -10.66
N ALA A 48 -20.52 -5.16 -11.70
CA ALA A 48 -20.29 -6.10 -12.79
C ALA A 48 -19.34 -5.50 -13.83
N TYR A 49 -18.16 -6.11 -14.01
CA TYR A 49 -17.13 -5.59 -14.90
C TYR A 49 -17.62 -5.43 -16.34
N GLN A 50 -18.33 -6.42 -16.88
CA GLN A 50 -18.79 -6.39 -18.28
C GLN A 50 -19.76 -5.23 -18.53
N SER A 51 -20.69 -4.99 -17.60
CA SER A 51 -21.61 -3.86 -17.67
C SER A 51 -20.86 -2.54 -17.61
N LEU A 52 -19.98 -2.34 -16.62
CA LEU A 52 -19.18 -1.12 -16.51
C LEU A 52 -18.27 -0.89 -17.72
N ASN A 53 -17.66 -1.95 -18.26
CA ASN A 53 -16.80 -1.86 -19.42
C ASN A 53 -17.59 -1.45 -20.67
N LYS A 54 -18.74 -2.06 -20.92
CA LYS A 54 -19.61 -1.71 -22.05
C LYS A 54 -20.00 -0.23 -22.03
N GLU A 55 -20.40 0.27 -20.85
CA GLU A 55 -20.90 1.64 -20.71
C GLU A 55 -19.79 2.68 -20.71
N LEU A 56 -18.64 2.41 -20.07
CA LEU A 56 -17.64 3.44 -19.78
C LEU A 56 -16.39 3.37 -20.65
N TYR A 57 -16.16 2.28 -21.38
CA TYR A 57 -14.88 2.09 -22.07
C TYR A 57 -14.60 3.17 -23.12
N SER A 58 -15.58 3.57 -23.94
CA SER A 58 -15.36 4.63 -24.94
C SER A 58 -15.02 5.96 -24.26
N ASP A 59 -15.84 6.39 -23.29
CA ASP A 59 -15.58 7.61 -22.52
C ASP A 59 -14.20 7.63 -21.87
N LEU A 60 -13.76 6.49 -21.33
CA LEU A 60 -12.44 6.35 -20.74
C LEU A 60 -11.30 6.51 -21.75
N ARG A 61 -11.50 6.07 -23.00
CA ARG A 61 -10.54 6.21 -24.09
C ARG A 61 -10.53 7.65 -24.62
N ASP A 62 -11.69 8.25 -24.78
CA ASP A 62 -11.88 9.50 -25.51
C ASP A 62 -11.67 10.73 -24.60
N GLN A 63 -12.28 10.75 -23.40
CA GLN A 63 -12.22 11.91 -22.49
C GLN A 63 -10.89 12.01 -21.75
N PHE A 64 -10.31 10.87 -21.36
CA PHE A 64 -9.09 10.83 -20.54
C PHE A 64 -7.84 10.41 -21.32
N GLY A 65 -7.98 10.07 -22.61
CA GLY A 65 -6.88 9.60 -23.46
C GLY A 65 -6.23 8.30 -22.98
N LEU A 66 -6.90 7.54 -22.10
CA LEU A 66 -6.31 6.32 -21.53
C LEU A 66 -6.16 5.27 -22.60
N LYS A 67 -5.01 4.59 -22.65
CA LYS A 67 -4.85 3.40 -23.48
C LYS A 67 -5.78 2.27 -23.06
N SER A 68 -6.06 1.35 -23.99
CA SER A 68 -7.01 0.23 -23.77
C SER A 68 -6.79 -0.49 -22.43
N GLN A 69 -5.54 -0.84 -22.12
CA GLN A 69 -5.23 -1.53 -20.86
C GLN A 69 -5.41 -0.65 -19.62
N LEU A 70 -5.05 0.65 -19.69
CA LEU A 70 -5.27 1.61 -18.60
C LEU A 70 -6.75 1.87 -18.35
N ALA A 71 -7.58 1.97 -19.40
CA ALA A 71 -9.03 2.11 -19.29
C ALA A 71 -9.66 0.89 -18.60
N GLN A 72 -9.25 -0.32 -18.98
CA GLN A 72 -9.71 -1.53 -18.29
C GLN A 72 -9.23 -1.57 -16.83
N SER A 73 -7.98 -1.19 -16.58
CA SER A 73 -7.41 -1.16 -15.24
C SER A 73 -8.11 -0.14 -14.33
N SER A 74 -8.49 1.05 -14.82
CA SER A 74 -9.18 2.06 -14.00
C SER A 74 -10.54 1.55 -13.51
N ILE A 75 -11.29 0.83 -14.36
CA ILE A 75 -12.54 0.17 -13.96
C ILE A 75 -12.27 -0.89 -12.88
N LYS A 76 -11.33 -1.80 -13.13
CA LYS A 76 -11.00 -2.89 -12.17
C LYS A 76 -10.55 -2.34 -10.82
N THR A 77 -9.70 -1.32 -10.82
CA THR A 77 -9.19 -0.67 -9.61
C THR A 77 -10.30 0.02 -8.83
N THR A 78 -11.23 0.67 -9.53
CA THR A 78 -12.40 1.30 -8.91
C THR A 78 -13.30 0.25 -8.27
N MET A 79 -13.65 -0.81 -9.01
CA MET A 79 -14.44 -1.93 -8.49
C MET A 79 -13.80 -2.59 -7.26
N ALA A 80 -12.49 -2.86 -7.30
CA ALA A 80 -11.77 -3.46 -6.18
C ALA A 80 -11.82 -2.59 -4.92
N ARG A 81 -11.77 -1.26 -5.09
CA ARG A 81 -11.91 -0.31 -3.99
C ARG A 81 -13.32 -0.36 -3.39
N TYR A 82 -14.37 -0.39 -4.20
CA TYR A 82 -15.75 -0.54 -3.72
C TYR A 82 -15.96 -1.88 -2.99
N LYS A 83 -15.45 -2.99 -3.52
CA LYS A 83 -15.52 -4.31 -2.85
C LYS A 83 -14.83 -4.27 -1.48
N THR A 84 -13.69 -3.59 -1.38
CA THR A 84 -12.98 -3.40 -0.11
C THR A 84 -13.83 -2.62 0.89
N VAL A 85 -14.42 -1.49 0.47
CA VAL A 85 -15.29 -0.66 1.33
C VAL A 85 -16.55 -1.42 1.75
N LYS A 86 -17.18 -2.17 0.84
CA LYS A 86 -18.30 -3.06 1.14
C LYS A 86 -17.96 -4.03 2.29
N ARG A 87 -16.78 -4.66 2.23
CA ARG A 87 -16.30 -5.56 3.30
C ARG A 87 -16.06 -4.82 4.62
N GLN A 88 -15.48 -3.63 4.58
CA GLN A 88 -15.24 -2.81 5.78
C GLN A 88 -16.53 -2.36 6.46
N LEU A 89 -17.55 -1.99 5.68
CA LEU A 89 -18.87 -1.62 6.18
C LEU A 89 -19.57 -2.83 6.82
N PHE A 90 -19.53 -3.98 6.14
CA PHE A 90 -20.07 -5.23 6.68
C PHE A 90 -19.44 -5.62 8.03
N GLN A 91 -18.12 -5.46 8.18
CA GLN A 91 -17.42 -5.73 9.44
C GLN A 91 -17.74 -4.74 10.58
N LYS A 92 -18.40 -3.62 10.27
CA LYS A 92 -18.69 -2.53 11.22
C LYS A 92 -20.18 -2.14 11.15
N PRO A 93 -21.09 -3.04 11.57
CA PRO A 93 -22.51 -2.76 11.56
C PRO A 93 -22.84 -1.51 12.39
N TYR A 94 -23.93 -0.83 12.03
CA TYR A 94 -24.48 0.24 12.84
C TYR A 94 -25.12 -0.38 14.07
N LYS A 95 -24.85 0.20 15.24
CA LYS A 95 -25.40 -0.26 16.52
C LYS A 95 -26.17 0.88 17.15
N TYR A 96 -27.37 0.60 17.61
CA TYR A 96 -28.20 1.56 18.35
C TYR A 96 -28.91 0.85 19.50
N LYS A 97 -29.29 1.61 20.52
CA LYS A 97 -30.19 1.12 21.55
C LYS A 97 -31.61 1.43 21.13
N ASP A 98 -32.46 0.41 21.19
CA ASP A 98 -33.88 0.55 20.94
C ASP A 98 -34.59 1.08 22.20
N GLN A 99 -35.89 1.38 22.09
CA GLN A 99 -36.68 1.96 23.19
C GLN A 99 -36.71 1.09 24.45
N ASP A 100 -36.57 -0.23 24.28
CA ASP A 100 -36.48 -1.22 25.35
C ASP A 100 -35.07 -1.33 25.98
N GLY A 101 -34.12 -0.50 25.54
CA GLY A 101 -32.72 -0.51 25.99
C GLY A 101 -31.87 -1.63 25.37
N SER A 102 -32.44 -2.48 24.52
CA SER A 102 -31.74 -3.57 23.84
C SER A 102 -30.85 -3.05 22.71
N TRP A 103 -29.69 -3.67 22.51
CA TRP A 103 -28.81 -3.34 21.40
C TRP A 103 -29.30 -4.00 20.12
N LYS A 104 -29.62 -3.18 19.12
CA LYS A 104 -29.93 -3.62 17.75
C LYS A 104 -28.78 -3.32 16.80
N TYR A 105 -28.70 -4.10 15.73
CA TYR A 105 -27.61 -4.06 14.76
C TYR A 105 -28.19 -3.98 13.34
N ILE A 106 -27.67 -3.05 12.54
CA ILE A 106 -28.00 -2.96 11.12
C ILE A 106 -26.72 -3.17 10.32
N THR A 107 -26.74 -4.16 9.43
CA THR A 107 -25.64 -4.42 8.50
C THR A 107 -25.49 -3.24 7.56
N LYS A 108 -24.28 -2.66 7.49
CA LYS A 108 -24.00 -1.57 6.57
C LYS A 108 -23.65 -2.13 5.19
N THR A 109 -24.34 -1.62 4.19
CA THR A 109 -24.14 -1.90 2.77
C THR A 109 -23.57 -0.66 2.07
N LEU A 110 -23.36 -0.71 0.74
CA LEU A 110 -22.74 0.42 0.03
C LEU A 110 -23.65 1.65 -0.04
N GLU A 111 -24.96 1.46 0.09
CA GLU A 111 -26.01 2.48 0.15
C GLU A 111 -25.84 3.41 1.38
N TRP A 112 -25.03 3.03 2.36
CA TRP A 112 -24.63 3.89 3.47
C TRP A 112 -23.58 4.94 3.07
N LEU A 113 -23.08 4.94 1.83
CA LEU A 113 -22.18 5.96 1.32
C LEU A 113 -22.99 7.20 0.90
N TRP A 114 -22.58 8.36 1.40
CA TRP A 114 -23.20 9.65 1.08
C TRP A 114 -22.54 10.32 -0.13
N LYS A 115 -21.43 9.75 -0.61
CA LYS A 115 -20.64 10.24 -1.74
C LYS A 115 -19.87 9.09 -2.38
N PRO A 116 -19.52 9.19 -3.66
CA PRO A 116 -18.65 8.22 -4.33
C PRO A 116 -17.27 8.14 -3.68
N LEU A 117 -16.57 7.04 -3.96
CA LEU A 117 -15.21 6.84 -3.49
C LEU A 117 -14.22 7.70 -4.27
N PHE A 118 -13.60 8.65 -3.58
CA PHE A 118 -12.68 9.59 -4.22
C PHE A 118 -11.21 9.14 -4.17
N PHE A 119 -10.61 9.00 -5.35
CA PHE A 119 -9.20 8.71 -5.59
C PHE A 119 -8.38 10.01 -5.52
N LYS A 120 -7.77 10.24 -4.36
CA LYS A 120 -7.00 11.46 -4.06
C LYS A 120 -5.61 11.50 -4.69
N ARG A 121 -4.94 10.35 -4.76
CA ARG A 121 -3.52 10.28 -5.12
C ARG A 121 -3.35 9.89 -6.59
N PRO A 122 -2.59 10.64 -7.40
CA PRO A 122 -2.19 10.22 -8.73
C PRO A 122 -1.35 8.94 -8.65
N GLN A 123 -1.80 7.90 -9.35
CA GLN A 123 -1.13 6.61 -9.49
C GLN A 123 -1.74 5.86 -10.67
N ALA A 124 -1.05 4.87 -11.21
CA ALA A 124 -1.59 4.01 -12.28
C ALA A 124 -1.24 2.54 -12.04
N ASP A 125 -2.18 1.64 -12.35
CA ASP A 125 -1.96 0.20 -12.33
C ASP A 125 -1.56 -0.28 -13.73
N LEU A 126 -0.33 -0.78 -13.82
CA LEU A 126 0.35 -1.16 -15.05
C LEU A 126 0.41 -2.69 -15.12
N VAL A 127 -0.22 -3.28 -16.13
CA VAL A 127 -0.24 -4.74 -16.31
C VAL A 127 1.07 -5.23 -16.93
N ARG A 128 1.63 -6.32 -16.38
CA ARG A 128 2.87 -6.92 -16.88
C ARG A 128 2.72 -7.34 -18.34
N ASN A 129 3.77 -7.12 -19.13
CA ASN A 129 3.84 -7.41 -20.57
C ASN A 129 2.82 -6.66 -21.44
N ARG A 130 2.04 -5.74 -20.86
CA ARG A 130 1.12 -4.85 -21.59
C ARG A 130 1.48 -3.38 -21.36
N ASP A 131 1.54 -2.97 -20.10
CA ASP A 131 1.89 -1.60 -19.73
C ASP A 131 3.30 -1.47 -19.20
N TYR A 132 3.89 -2.53 -18.65
CA TYR A 132 5.28 -2.52 -18.26
C TYR A 132 5.96 -3.85 -18.55
N SER A 133 7.26 -3.80 -18.85
CA SER A 133 8.10 -4.99 -18.99
C SER A 133 9.55 -4.66 -18.65
N PHE A 134 10.28 -5.67 -18.20
CA PHE A 134 11.73 -5.63 -18.14
C PHE A 134 12.27 -5.89 -19.55
N VAL A 135 13.23 -5.08 -19.98
CA VAL A 135 13.88 -5.14 -21.30
C VAL A 135 15.40 -5.10 -21.11
N ASP A 136 16.16 -5.29 -22.19
CA ASP A 136 17.63 -5.29 -22.18
C ASP A 136 18.19 -6.27 -21.14
N HIS A 137 17.74 -7.53 -21.22
CA HIS A 137 18.09 -8.60 -20.27
C HIS A 137 17.80 -8.26 -18.80
N GLY A 138 16.79 -7.41 -18.55
CA GLY A 138 16.39 -7.04 -17.19
C GLY A 138 17.08 -5.80 -16.64
N GLN A 139 17.89 -5.10 -17.42
CA GLN A 139 18.60 -3.90 -16.98
C GLN A 139 17.74 -2.63 -17.05
N SER A 140 16.71 -2.64 -17.90
CA SER A 140 15.84 -1.48 -18.14
C SER A 140 14.37 -1.83 -17.98
N LEU A 141 13.55 -0.82 -17.65
CA LEU A 141 12.09 -0.92 -17.62
C LEU A 141 11.48 -0.16 -18.79
N SER A 142 10.69 -0.85 -19.60
CA SER A 142 9.80 -0.23 -20.58
C SER A 142 8.45 0.02 -19.91
N ILE A 143 8.01 1.27 -19.86
CA ILE A 143 6.76 1.69 -19.21
C ILE A 143 5.88 2.43 -20.20
N ASN A 144 4.61 2.07 -20.23
CA ASN A 144 3.58 2.70 -21.04
C ASN A 144 3.22 4.08 -20.49
N THR A 145 2.92 5.00 -21.40
CA THR A 145 2.39 6.33 -21.10
C THR A 145 1.10 6.54 -21.91
N LEU A 146 0.47 7.72 -21.81
CA LEU A 146 -0.64 8.08 -22.70
C LEU A 146 -0.20 8.10 -24.18
N GLY A 147 1.03 8.57 -24.43
CA GLY A 147 1.66 8.61 -25.75
C GLY A 147 2.43 7.32 -26.07
N LYS A 148 3.73 7.39 -26.34
CA LYS A 148 4.56 6.19 -26.61
C LYS A 148 5.10 5.57 -25.32
N ARG A 149 5.58 4.32 -25.37
CA ARG A 149 6.31 3.73 -24.24
C ARG A 149 7.64 4.47 -24.03
N THR A 150 8.08 4.60 -22.79
CA THR A 150 9.38 5.18 -22.42
C THR A 150 10.23 4.16 -21.67
N ARG A 151 11.55 4.27 -21.77
CA ARG A 151 12.51 3.39 -21.10
C ARG A 151 13.18 4.10 -19.93
N CYS A 152 13.24 3.46 -18.78
CA CYS A 152 13.88 4.00 -17.58
C CYS A 152 14.75 2.95 -16.90
N THR A 153 15.84 3.40 -16.28
CA THR A 153 16.70 2.58 -15.41
C THR A 153 16.13 2.55 -14.00
N PHE A 154 16.55 1.59 -13.17
CA PHE A 154 16.01 1.43 -11.81
C PHE A 154 17.03 0.86 -10.82
N GLU A 155 16.77 1.04 -9.53
CA GLU A 155 17.60 0.48 -8.45
C GLU A 155 17.26 -1.01 -8.22
N GLY A 156 17.86 -1.90 -9.01
CA GLY A 156 17.58 -3.34 -9.00
C GLY A 156 18.38 -4.18 -8.00
N LYS A 157 19.56 -3.73 -7.57
CA LYS A 157 20.53 -4.55 -6.81
C LYS A 157 19.95 -5.26 -5.58
N HIS A 158 19.07 -4.58 -4.85
CA HIS A 158 18.50 -5.09 -3.60
C HIS A 158 17.32 -6.04 -3.82
N PHE A 159 16.85 -6.14 -5.06
CA PHE A 159 15.70 -6.95 -5.46
C PHE A 159 16.07 -8.03 -6.47
N ALA A 160 17.37 -8.25 -6.72
CA ALA A 160 17.84 -9.21 -7.71
C ALA A 160 17.25 -10.63 -7.47
N GLU A 161 17.13 -11.05 -6.21
CA GLU A 161 16.52 -12.34 -5.83
C GLU A 161 15.04 -12.49 -6.26
N TYR A 162 14.33 -11.37 -6.47
CA TYR A 162 12.93 -11.37 -6.91
C TYR A 162 12.79 -11.20 -8.42
N LEU A 163 13.88 -10.89 -9.12
CA LEU A 163 13.92 -10.60 -10.55
C LEU A 163 14.71 -11.66 -11.34
N ASP A 164 15.10 -12.75 -10.68
CA ASP A 164 15.86 -13.89 -11.24
C ASP A 164 15.03 -14.81 -12.17
N GLY A 165 13.73 -14.55 -12.30
CA GLY A 165 12.79 -15.37 -13.06
C GLY A 165 12.11 -16.49 -12.27
N SER A 166 12.54 -16.76 -11.03
CA SER A 166 11.90 -17.74 -10.14
C SER A 166 10.61 -17.23 -9.46
N TRP A 167 10.31 -15.93 -9.64
CA TRP A 167 9.14 -15.26 -9.11
C TRP A 167 8.18 -14.81 -10.22
N ASN A 168 6.89 -14.93 -9.95
CA ASN A 168 5.83 -14.38 -10.78
C ASN A 168 5.60 -12.91 -10.43
N LEU A 169 5.75 -12.03 -11.42
CA LEU A 169 5.51 -10.60 -11.25
C LEU A 169 4.08 -10.23 -11.69
N GLY A 170 3.33 -9.56 -10.81
CA GLY A 170 1.95 -9.17 -11.06
C GLY A 170 1.78 -7.75 -11.63
N THR A 171 0.57 -7.19 -11.52
CA THR A 171 0.28 -5.80 -11.92
C THR A 171 1.02 -4.83 -11.02
N ALA A 172 1.84 -3.97 -11.62
CA ALA A 172 2.64 -2.99 -10.91
C ALA A 172 1.84 -1.71 -10.67
N LYS A 173 2.17 -0.97 -9.62
CA LYS A 173 1.62 0.36 -9.35
C LYS A 173 2.70 1.42 -9.51
N LEU A 174 2.53 2.30 -10.48
CA LEU A 174 3.39 3.47 -10.68
C LEU A 174 2.94 4.59 -9.75
N VAL A 175 3.88 5.14 -8.98
CA VAL A 175 3.55 6.13 -7.96
C VAL A 175 4.69 7.11 -7.68
N GLU A 176 4.35 8.37 -7.49
CA GLU A 176 5.27 9.40 -7.01
C GLU A 176 5.24 9.48 -5.47
N LEU A 177 6.40 9.41 -4.83
CA LEU A 177 6.62 9.53 -3.39
C LEU A 177 7.71 10.57 -3.14
N LYS A 178 7.34 11.72 -2.56
CA LYS A 178 8.28 12.80 -2.18
C LYS A 178 9.18 13.25 -3.34
N GLY A 179 8.62 13.42 -4.54
CA GLY A 179 9.37 13.83 -5.74
C GLY A 179 10.18 12.71 -6.41
N LEU A 180 10.08 11.47 -5.92
CA LEU A 180 10.74 10.31 -6.51
C LEU A 180 9.71 9.31 -7.05
N TRP A 181 10.05 8.65 -8.14
CA TRP A 181 9.17 7.70 -8.80
C TRP A 181 9.49 6.26 -8.40
N TYR A 182 8.43 5.49 -8.17
CA TYR A 182 8.51 4.10 -7.79
C TYR A 182 7.54 3.25 -8.59
N LEU A 183 8.00 2.06 -8.94
CA LEU A 183 7.18 0.98 -9.46
C LEU A 183 7.05 -0.10 -8.38
N HIS A 184 5.86 -0.17 -7.77
CA HIS A 184 5.58 -1.19 -6.76
C HIS A 184 5.08 -2.45 -7.46
N ILE A 185 5.84 -3.54 -7.39
CA ILE A 185 5.52 -4.79 -8.09
C ILE A 185 5.22 -5.89 -7.06
N PRO A 186 4.03 -6.48 -7.06
CA PRO A 186 3.80 -7.71 -6.32
C PRO A 186 4.56 -8.86 -7.00
N VAL A 187 5.36 -9.58 -6.21
CA VAL A 187 6.11 -10.76 -6.61
C VAL A 187 5.62 -11.95 -5.82
N THR A 188 5.29 -13.04 -6.50
CA THR A 188 4.69 -14.24 -5.91
C THR A 188 5.52 -15.48 -6.29
N LYS A 189 5.79 -16.33 -5.30
CA LYS A 189 6.46 -17.62 -5.50
C LYS A 189 5.74 -18.69 -4.69
N ALA A 190 5.52 -19.84 -5.31
CA ALA A 190 5.03 -21.00 -4.61
C ALA A 190 6.12 -21.47 -3.64
N VAL A 191 5.76 -21.57 -2.37
CA VAL A 191 6.63 -22.12 -1.34
C VAL A 191 5.99 -23.37 -0.75
N GLU A 192 6.84 -24.25 -0.23
CA GLU A 192 6.35 -25.40 0.53
C GLU A 192 5.52 -24.89 1.71
N GLY A 193 4.40 -25.56 1.93
CA GLY A 193 3.55 -25.24 3.08
C GLY A 193 4.32 -25.53 4.36
N PHE A 194 3.98 -24.79 5.42
CA PHE A 194 4.49 -25.12 6.75
C PHE A 194 4.12 -26.57 7.10
N GLN A 195 5.13 -27.40 7.40
CA GLN A 195 4.96 -28.76 7.89
C GLN A 195 5.29 -28.77 9.37
N LYS A 196 4.36 -29.23 10.21
CA LYS A 196 4.57 -29.25 11.66
C LYS A 196 5.68 -30.22 12.04
N GLU A 197 5.86 -31.25 11.23
CA GLU A 197 6.82 -32.35 11.40
C GLU A 197 8.27 -31.89 11.17
N SER A 198 8.48 -30.79 10.43
CA SER A 198 9.81 -30.22 10.20
C SER A 198 10.25 -29.21 11.27
N VAL A 199 9.40 -28.94 12.26
CA VAL A 199 9.70 -28.02 13.37
C VAL A 199 10.68 -28.70 14.33
N ARG A 200 11.92 -28.20 14.38
CA ARG A 200 12.97 -28.67 15.29
C ARG A 200 13.06 -27.88 16.60
N HIS A 201 12.74 -26.59 16.53
CA HIS A 201 12.87 -25.64 17.62
C HIS A 201 11.62 -24.75 17.66
N VAL A 202 11.08 -24.51 18.86
CA VAL A 202 9.90 -23.69 19.11
C VAL A 202 10.28 -22.57 20.05
N VAL A 203 10.23 -21.34 19.54
CA VAL A 203 10.41 -20.13 20.34
C VAL A 203 9.08 -19.42 20.49
N GLY A 204 8.58 -19.35 21.73
CA GLY A 204 7.44 -18.52 22.10
C GLY A 204 7.85 -17.05 22.13
N ILE A 205 7.11 -16.19 21.43
CA ILE A 205 7.39 -14.75 21.38
C ILE A 205 6.15 -13.98 21.84
N ASP A 206 6.29 -13.23 22.94
CA ASP A 206 5.30 -12.24 23.38
C ASP A 206 5.80 -10.82 23.08
N ARG A 207 4.87 -9.91 22.74
CA ARG A 207 5.17 -8.53 22.36
C ARG A 207 4.32 -7.56 23.16
N GLY A 208 4.96 -6.61 23.83
CA GLY A 208 4.28 -5.60 24.65
C GLY A 208 4.88 -4.21 24.58
N LEU A 209 4.31 -3.29 25.35
CA LEU A 209 4.83 -1.92 25.50
C LEU A 209 5.91 -1.82 26.59
N ARG A 210 5.76 -2.58 27.68
CA ARG A 210 6.72 -2.62 28.80
C ARG A 210 7.95 -3.43 28.43
N PHE A 211 7.73 -4.60 27.85
CA PHE A 211 8.74 -5.45 27.22
C PHE A 211 8.41 -5.49 25.75
N LEU A 212 9.31 -5.00 24.90
CA LEU A 212 9.05 -4.96 23.45
C LEU A 212 8.91 -6.37 22.89
N THR A 213 9.75 -7.27 23.37
CA THR A 213 9.71 -8.69 23.05
C THR A 213 10.17 -9.48 24.27
N VAL A 214 9.45 -10.56 24.57
CA VAL A 214 9.89 -11.63 25.47
C VAL A 214 9.96 -12.88 24.62
N SER A 215 11.11 -13.57 24.64
CA SER A 215 11.27 -14.85 23.96
C SER A 215 11.53 -15.96 24.97
N TYR A 216 10.87 -17.10 24.78
CA TYR A 216 11.05 -18.32 25.56
C TYR A 216 11.33 -19.48 24.60
N ASP A 217 12.44 -20.18 24.78
CA ASP A 217 12.80 -21.34 23.94
C ASP A 217 12.52 -22.68 24.64
N GLU A 218 12.64 -23.78 23.89
CA GLU A 218 12.42 -25.12 24.45
C GLU A 218 13.45 -25.54 25.52
N GLN A 219 14.56 -24.81 25.66
CA GLN A 219 15.59 -25.05 26.67
C GLN A 219 15.27 -24.35 28.00
N GLY A 220 14.11 -23.69 28.09
CA GLY A 220 13.69 -22.94 29.27
C GLY A 220 14.33 -21.56 29.40
N LYS A 221 15.08 -21.10 28.39
CA LYS A 221 15.75 -19.80 28.43
C LYS A 221 14.76 -18.71 28.06
N THR A 222 14.61 -17.75 28.97
CA THR A 222 13.77 -16.57 28.76
C THR A 222 14.64 -15.33 28.55
N GLU A 223 14.36 -14.57 27.50
CA GLU A 223 15.03 -13.29 27.26
C GLU A 223 14.03 -12.14 27.16
N PHE A 224 14.35 -11.05 27.85
CA PHE A 224 13.51 -9.87 27.95
C PHE A 224 14.16 -8.67 27.27
N VAL A 225 13.45 -8.07 26.31
CA VAL A 225 13.86 -6.79 25.72
C VAL A 225 13.03 -5.67 26.35
N SER A 226 13.63 -4.97 27.31
CA SER A 226 12.95 -3.88 28.03
C SER A 226 12.62 -2.68 27.11
N GLY A 227 11.36 -2.24 27.15
CA GLY A 227 10.87 -1.05 26.47
C GLY A 227 11.05 0.25 27.26
N ARG A 228 11.59 0.22 28.49
CA ARG A 228 11.60 1.39 29.40
C ARG A 228 12.29 2.63 28.83
N LYS A 229 13.53 2.45 28.32
CA LYS A 229 14.29 3.55 27.68
C LYS A 229 13.56 4.10 26.44
N ILE A 230 12.84 3.23 25.74
CA ILE A 230 12.12 3.56 24.51
C ILE A 230 10.86 4.36 24.84
N ALA A 231 10.08 3.91 25.83
CA ALA A 231 8.92 4.64 26.35
C ALA A 231 9.31 6.05 26.83
N ALA A 232 10.41 6.18 27.59
CA ALA A 232 10.91 7.49 28.02
C ALA A 232 11.21 8.43 26.84
N LYS A 233 11.86 7.91 25.79
CA LYS A 233 12.16 8.70 24.58
C LYS A 233 10.90 9.05 23.79
N ARG A 234 9.91 8.15 23.69
CA ARG A 234 8.59 8.45 23.08
C ARG A 234 7.85 9.55 23.86
N HIS A 235 7.85 9.50 25.19
CA HIS A 235 7.28 10.56 26.03
C HIS A 235 7.99 11.90 25.80
N LYS A 236 9.31 11.92 25.64
CA LYS A 236 10.05 13.14 25.28
C LYS A 236 9.60 13.73 23.94
N PHE A 237 9.43 12.89 22.91
CA PHE A 237 8.89 13.35 21.62
C PHE A 237 7.47 13.89 21.74
N LEU A 238 6.60 13.23 22.51
CA LEU A 238 5.23 13.68 22.77
C LEU A 238 5.19 15.06 23.44
N LYS A 239 5.95 15.24 24.53
CA LYS A 239 6.03 16.52 25.26
C LYS A 239 6.51 17.66 24.36
N ILE A 240 7.57 17.43 23.58
CA ILE A 240 8.10 18.43 22.63
C ILE A 240 7.03 18.79 21.59
N ARG A 241 6.30 17.80 21.07
CA ARG A 241 5.24 18.04 20.08
C ARG A 241 4.11 18.89 20.67
N GLN A 242 3.64 18.55 21.87
CA GLN A 242 2.60 19.30 22.58
C GLN A 242 3.02 20.76 22.82
N GLN A 243 4.24 20.99 23.31
CA GLN A 243 4.78 22.34 23.55
C GLN A 243 4.89 23.16 22.26
N LEU A 244 5.31 22.55 21.15
CA LEU A 244 5.42 23.28 19.88
C LEU A 244 4.04 23.53 19.27
N GLN A 245 3.09 22.61 19.44
CA GLN A 245 1.71 22.77 18.96
C GLN A 245 0.98 23.88 19.73
N SER A 246 1.15 23.95 21.06
CA SER A 246 0.52 24.99 21.88
C SER A 246 1.02 26.40 21.55
N LYS A 247 2.30 26.54 21.17
CA LYS A 247 2.88 27.84 20.80
C LYS A 247 2.29 28.45 19.52
N GLY A 248 1.88 27.64 18.54
CA GLY A 248 1.25 28.11 17.30
C GLY A 248 2.09 28.99 16.35
N THR A 249 3.29 29.43 16.76
CA THR A 249 4.12 30.39 16.00
C THR A 249 4.72 29.80 14.71
N LYS A 250 5.14 30.68 13.78
CA LYS A 250 5.85 30.26 12.56
C LYS A 250 7.12 29.45 12.87
N SER A 251 7.89 29.84 13.89
CA SER A 251 9.10 29.12 14.32
C SER A 251 8.77 27.74 14.91
N ALA A 252 7.71 27.63 15.71
CA ALA A 252 7.25 26.36 16.25
C ALA A 252 6.77 25.41 15.15
N LYS A 253 6.02 25.92 14.15
CA LYS A 253 5.62 25.16 12.95
C LYS A 253 6.82 24.67 12.13
N ARG A 254 7.85 25.51 11.93
CA ARG A 254 9.12 25.10 11.27
C ARG A 254 9.82 23.99 12.06
N ARG A 255 9.86 24.09 13.39
CA ARG A 255 10.47 23.06 14.25
C ARG A 255 9.68 21.74 14.22
N LEU A 256 8.35 21.79 14.23
CA LEU A 256 7.49 20.60 14.05
C LEU A 256 7.76 19.92 12.72
N LYS A 257 7.89 20.69 11.63
CA LYS A 257 8.25 20.16 10.31
C LYS A 257 9.61 19.45 10.34
N ALA A 258 10.62 20.03 10.99
CA ALA A 258 11.95 19.43 11.14
C ALA A 258 11.95 18.15 12.01
N LEU A 259 11.06 18.06 13.01
CA LEU A 259 10.90 16.87 13.85
C LEU A 259 10.08 15.76 13.20
N SER A 260 9.31 16.09 12.16
CA SER A 260 8.39 15.16 11.50
C SER A 260 9.10 13.88 11.05
N GLY A 261 8.51 12.73 11.41
CA GLY A 261 9.03 11.41 11.06
C GLY A 261 10.33 10.98 11.78
N ARG A 262 10.94 11.80 12.64
CA ARG A 262 12.15 11.41 13.38
C ARG A 262 11.88 10.30 14.40
N GLU A 263 10.77 10.40 15.14
CA GLU A 263 10.35 9.37 16.10
C GLU A 263 10.10 8.03 15.38
N ASN A 264 9.35 8.06 14.27
CA ASN A 264 9.04 6.87 13.50
C ASN A 264 10.30 6.19 12.95
N ARG A 265 11.23 6.96 12.36
CA ARG A 265 12.51 6.41 11.85
C ARG A 265 13.31 5.74 12.95
N TRP A 266 13.45 6.38 14.10
CA TRP A 266 14.16 5.80 15.24
C TRP A 266 13.47 4.53 15.74
N MET A 267 12.14 4.51 15.82
CA MET A 267 11.41 3.34 16.30
C MET A 267 11.45 2.19 15.28
N SER A 268 11.44 2.48 13.97
CA SER A 268 11.67 1.48 12.93
C SER A 268 13.06 0.85 13.02
N ASP A 269 14.11 1.63 13.26
CA ASP A 269 15.48 1.10 13.48
C ASP A 269 15.55 0.17 14.70
N VAL A 270 14.97 0.60 15.83
CA VAL A 270 14.92 -0.21 17.04
C VAL A 270 14.20 -1.54 16.80
N ASN A 271 13.03 -1.51 16.17
CA ASN A 271 12.29 -2.72 15.83
C ASN A 271 13.09 -3.63 14.90
N HIS A 272 13.73 -3.07 13.87
CA HIS A 272 14.56 -3.83 12.93
C HIS A 272 15.70 -4.56 13.64
N ARG A 273 16.42 -3.88 14.55
CA ARG A 273 17.50 -4.49 15.34
C ARG A 273 16.99 -5.63 16.23
N ILE A 274 15.85 -5.44 16.89
CA ILE A 274 15.24 -6.47 17.74
C ILE A 274 14.82 -7.68 16.89
N SER A 275 14.10 -7.46 15.79
CA SER A 275 13.69 -8.55 14.88
C SER A 275 14.87 -9.31 14.30
N LYS A 276 15.94 -8.61 13.90
CA LYS A 276 17.16 -9.27 13.41
C LYS A 276 17.78 -10.16 14.49
N THR A 277 17.86 -9.65 15.73
CA THR A 277 18.38 -10.41 16.88
C THR A 277 17.55 -11.66 17.14
N LEU A 278 16.23 -11.59 17.00
CA LEU A 278 15.33 -12.74 17.21
C LEU A 278 15.48 -13.82 16.13
N VAL A 279 15.80 -13.46 14.89
CA VAL A 279 15.98 -14.42 13.78
C VAL A 279 17.36 -15.08 13.80
N THR A 280 18.38 -14.41 14.36
CA THR A 280 19.75 -14.95 14.46
C THR A 280 20.02 -15.75 15.74
N LYS A 281 19.01 -15.93 16.58
CA LYS A 281 19.09 -16.82 17.74
C LYS A 281 18.83 -18.25 17.30
#